data_AF-A0A3N4LDK9-F1
#
_entry.id   AF-A0A3N4LDK9-F1
#
_cell.length_a   1.000
_cell.length_b   1.000
_cell.length_c   1.000
_cell.angle_alpha   90.00
_cell.angle_beta   90.00
_cell.angle_gamma   90.00
#
_symmetry.space_group_name_H-M   'P 1'
#
loop_
_entity.id
_entity.type
_entity.pdbx_description
1 polymer ?
#
loop_
_entity_poly.entity_id
_entity_poly.type
_entity_poly.pdbx_seq_one_letter_code
_entity_poly.pdbx_strand_id
1 'polypeptide(L)'
;MTSCVTALWYRAPEVILNPTLYNKALDIWSVGCIFAHLLRGKPLFKGDNQLNQIIHIIRILGTPFKDDMPQFLVKGQLWLRTQLPQPPTPLQDIYPAYDNDTIKLLFHLL
;
A
#
# COMPACT_ATOMS: atom_id res chain seq x y z
N MET A 1 -4.66 23.92 10.22
CA MET A 1 -3.61 22.93 10.53
C MET A 1 -3.96 21.65 9.78
N THR A 2 -3.32 21.36 8.64
CA THR A 2 -3.67 20.22 7.79
C THR A 2 -2.43 19.34 7.57
N SER A 3 -2.07 18.55 8.57
CA SER A 3 -0.85 17.71 8.54
C SER A 3 -1.12 16.19 8.58
N CYS A 4 -2.38 15.74 8.71
CA CYS A 4 -2.66 14.30 8.86
C CYS A 4 -2.81 13.53 7.54
N VAL A 5 -3.17 14.19 6.43
CA VAL A 5 -3.49 13.51 5.16
C VAL A 5 -2.22 13.12 4.39
N THR A 6 -1.23 14.00 4.31
CA THR A 6 0.04 13.73 3.60
C THR A 6 0.85 12.62 4.28
N ALA A 7 0.78 12.53 5.61
CA ALA A 7 1.44 11.46 6.36
C ALA A 7 0.78 10.09 6.13
N LEU A 8 -0.47 10.03 5.68
CA LEU A 8 -1.19 8.78 5.44
C LEU A 8 -0.70 8.05 4.18
N TRP A 9 -0.23 8.80 3.16
CA TRP A 9 0.16 8.27 1.86
C TRP A 9 1.34 7.28 1.92
N TYR A 10 2.13 7.36 2.98
CA TYR A 10 3.36 6.56 3.18
C TYR A 10 3.21 5.52 4.29
N ARG A 11 2.03 5.35 4.90
CA ARG A 11 1.81 4.38 5.97
C ARG A 11 1.52 2.99 5.41
N ALA A 12 2.11 1.99 6.04
CA ALA A 12 1.85 0.58 5.75
C ALA A 12 0.41 0.20 6.09
N PRO A 13 -0.21 -0.73 5.33
CA PRO A 13 -1.59 -1.13 5.57
C PRO A 13 -1.79 -1.60 7.02
N GLU A 14 -0.89 -2.39 7.58
CA GLU A 14 -0.98 -2.92 8.95
C GLU A 14 -1.09 -1.84 10.04
N VAL A 15 -0.40 -0.70 9.89
CA VAL A 15 -0.46 0.42 10.84
C VAL A 15 -1.75 1.22 10.67
N ILE A 16 -2.23 1.36 9.44
CA ILE A 16 -3.51 2.02 9.17
C ILE A 16 -4.65 1.24 9.83
N LEU A 17 -4.52 -0.09 9.86
CA LEU A 17 -5.54 -1.02 10.35
C LEU A 17 -5.43 -1.26 11.86
N ASN A 18 -4.21 -1.35 12.37
CA ASN A 18 -3.94 -1.50 13.79
C ASN A 18 -2.73 -0.64 14.18
N PRO A 19 -2.96 0.59 14.69
CA PRO A 19 -1.90 1.51 15.07
C PRO A 19 -0.97 1.01 16.18
N THR A 20 -1.34 -0.06 16.89
CA THR A 20 -0.53 -0.66 17.96
C THR A 20 0.55 -1.61 17.45
N LEU A 21 0.50 -2.00 16.16
CA LEU A 21 1.55 -2.79 15.53
C LEU A 21 2.66 -1.86 15.05
N TYR A 22 3.79 -1.87 15.76
CA TYR A 22 4.99 -1.17 15.34
C TYR A 22 6.11 -2.19 15.08
N ASN A 23 6.61 -2.22 13.84
CA ASN A 23 7.71 -3.09 13.41
C ASN A 23 8.64 -2.33 12.45
N LYS A 24 9.91 -2.75 12.37
CA LYS A 24 10.90 -2.15 11.46
C LYS A 24 10.52 -2.29 9.98
N ALA A 25 9.72 -3.31 9.64
CA ALA A 25 9.20 -3.51 8.29
C ALA A 25 8.32 -2.35 7.79
N LEU A 26 7.72 -1.59 8.71
CA LEU A 26 6.89 -0.43 8.38
C LEU A 26 7.70 0.69 7.72
N ASP A 27 8.93 0.88 8.17
CA ASP A 27 9.82 1.90 7.61
C ASP A 27 10.23 1.52 6.18
N ILE A 28 10.40 0.21 5.91
CA ILE A 28 10.70 -0.31 4.56
C ILE A 28 9.54 -0.01 3.61
N TRP A 29 8.30 -0.23 4.03
CA TRP A 29 7.12 0.15 3.25
C TRP A 29 7.10 1.65 2.92
N SER A 30 7.36 2.50 3.92
CA SER A 30 7.42 3.95 3.72
C SER A 30 8.52 4.31 2.72
N VAL A 31 9.69 3.66 2.78
CA VAL A 31 10.76 3.82 1.78
C VAL A 31 10.29 3.41 0.38
N GLY A 32 9.59 2.28 0.24
CA GLY A 32 9.01 1.86 -1.04
C GLY A 32 8.04 2.89 -1.62
N CYS A 33 7.16 3.45 -0.78
CA CYS A 33 6.22 4.51 -1.18
C CYS A 33 6.94 5.81 -1.61
N ILE A 34 8.00 6.19 -0.91
CA ILE A 34 8.83 7.36 -1.26
C ILE A 34 9.60 7.09 -2.56
N PHE A 35 10.18 5.91 -2.71
CA PHE A 35 10.91 5.54 -3.91
C PHE A 35 10.00 5.59 -5.15
N ALA A 36 8.82 4.99 -5.07
CA ALA A 36 7.79 5.12 -6.10
C ALA A 36 7.38 6.57 -6.38
N HIS A 37 7.26 7.41 -5.35
CA HIS A 37 6.99 8.83 -5.52
C HIS A 37 8.09 9.50 -6.35
N LEU A 38 9.36 9.26 -6.01
CA LEU A 38 10.50 9.83 -6.72
C LEU A 38 10.53 9.42 -8.20
N LEU A 39 10.21 8.15 -8.50
CA LEU A 39 10.13 7.65 -9.87
C LEU A 39 9.00 8.32 -10.69
N ARG A 40 7.86 8.65 -10.05
CA ARG A 40 6.68 9.17 -10.75
C ARG A 40 6.50 10.69 -10.68
N GLY A 41 7.20 11.35 -9.75
CA GLY A 41 6.94 12.73 -9.33
C GLY A 41 5.59 12.94 -8.61
N LYS A 42 4.87 11.86 -8.27
CA LYS A 42 3.58 11.91 -7.56
C LYS A 42 3.39 10.69 -6.65
N PRO A 43 2.72 10.83 -5.48
CA PRO A 43 2.55 9.73 -4.53
C PRO A 43 1.92 8.50 -5.16
N LEU A 44 2.40 7.30 -4.82
CA LEU A 44 1.85 6.03 -5.33
C LEU A 44 0.42 5.82 -4.85
N PHE A 45 0.22 5.95 -3.54
CA PHE A 45 -1.07 5.81 -2.86
C PHE A 45 -1.52 7.17 -2.34
N LYS A 46 -2.65 7.67 -2.85
CA LYS A 46 -3.20 8.99 -2.48
C LYS A 46 -4.61 8.83 -1.91
N GLY A 47 -4.71 8.28 -0.70
CA GLY A 47 -5.96 8.19 0.04
C GLY A 47 -6.30 9.49 0.76
N ASP A 48 -7.58 9.87 0.71
CA ASP A 48 -8.11 11.03 1.45
C ASP A 48 -8.42 10.69 2.92
N ASN A 49 -8.62 9.42 3.22
CA ASN A 49 -8.85 8.87 4.56
C ASN A 49 -8.30 7.43 4.64
N GLN A 50 -8.30 6.85 5.84
CA GLN A 50 -7.73 5.51 6.09
C GLN A 50 -8.32 4.42 5.20
N LEU A 51 -9.64 4.41 5.01
CA LEU A 51 -10.31 3.43 4.14
C LEU A 51 -9.89 3.63 2.68
N ASN A 52 -9.93 4.87 2.19
CA ASN A 52 -9.54 5.18 0.82
C ASN A 52 -8.07 4.81 0.56
N GLN A 53 -7.19 5.04 1.54
CA GLN A 53 -5.78 4.62 1.47
C GLN A 53 -5.65 3.11 1.30
N ILE A 54 -6.37 2.30 2.09
CA ILE A 54 -6.36 0.83 1.95
C ILE A 54 -6.91 0.39 0.59
N ILE A 55 -8.00 1.01 0.12
CA ILE A 55 -8.56 0.72 -1.21
C ILE A 55 -7.53 1.00 -2.31
N HIS A 56 -6.79 2.11 -2.23
CA HIS A 56 -5.72 2.43 -3.17
C HIS A 56 -4.58 1.42 -3.14
N ILE A 57 -4.20 0.94 -1.95
CA ILE A 57 -3.18 -0.10 -1.79
C ILE A 57 -3.63 -1.40 -2.47
N ILE A 58 -4.85 -1.86 -2.16
CA ILE A 58 -5.42 -3.10 -2.72
C ILE A 58 -5.56 -3.02 -4.24
N ARG A 59 -5.88 -1.85 -4.80
CA ARG A 59 -5.98 -1.68 -6.26
C ARG A 59 -4.65 -1.91 -6.98
N ILE A 60 -3.52 -1.60 -6.34
CA ILE A 60 -2.19 -1.73 -6.94
C ILE A 60 -1.59 -3.09 -6.61
N LEU A 61 -1.60 -3.49 -5.34
CA LEU A 61 -0.98 -4.75 -4.88
C LEU A 61 -1.91 -5.97 -4.96
N GLY A 62 -3.18 -5.78 -5.29
CA GLY A 62 -4.18 -6.83 -5.32
C GLY A 62 -4.81 -7.11 -3.95
N THR A 63 -5.85 -7.94 -3.95
CA THR A 63 -6.49 -8.40 -2.71
C THR A 63 -5.61 -9.46 -2.05
N PRO A 64 -5.17 -9.28 -0.78
CA PRO A 64 -4.43 -10.33 -0.08
C PRO A 64 -5.29 -11.60 0.02
N PHE A 65 -4.68 -12.76 -0.25
CA PHE A 65 -5.38 -14.05 -0.18
C PHE A 65 -5.92 -14.29 1.24
N LYS A 66 -7.02 -15.04 1.35
CA LYS A 66 -7.74 -15.28 2.62
C LYS A 66 -6.85 -15.89 3.72
N ASP A 67 -5.83 -16.67 3.33
CA ASP A 67 -4.92 -17.35 4.27
C ASP A 67 -3.78 -16.43 4.75
N ASP A 68 -3.37 -15.47 3.93
CA ASP A 68 -2.37 -14.44 4.26
C ASP A 68 -3.00 -13.17 4.85
N MET A 69 -4.32 -13.14 5.02
CA MET A 69 -5.02 -11.99 5.57
C MET A 69 -4.75 -11.93 7.08
N PRO A 70 -3.91 -10.99 7.57
CA PRO A 70 -3.63 -10.92 8.99
C PRO A 70 -4.93 -10.80 9.79
N GLN A 71 -5.01 -11.51 10.91
CA GLN A 71 -6.21 -11.58 11.75
C GLN A 71 -6.73 -10.19 12.18
N PHE A 72 -5.87 -9.17 12.20
CA PHE A 72 -6.26 -7.78 12.48
C PHE A 72 -7.09 -7.13 11.36
N LEU A 73 -6.93 -7.53 10.09
CA LEU A 73 -7.82 -7.12 8.99
C LEU A 73 -9.24 -7.67 9.19
N VAL A 74 -9.32 -8.90 9.71
CA VAL A 74 -10.58 -9.66 9.82
C VAL A 74 -11.52 -9.08 10.89
N LYS A 75 -10.98 -8.51 11.98
CA LYS A 75 -11.79 -8.05 13.12
C LYS A 75 -12.58 -6.76 12.90
N GLY A 76 -12.30 -5.99 11.85
CA GLY A 76 -12.95 -4.69 11.62
C GLY A 76 -13.37 -4.39 10.19
N GLN A 77 -13.10 -5.27 9.22
CA GLN A 77 -13.25 -4.95 7.80
C GLN A 77 -14.03 -6.00 7.02
N LEU A 78 -15.28 -6.24 7.42
CA LEU A 78 -16.22 -7.07 6.65
C LEU A 78 -16.33 -6.63 5.18
N TRP A 79 -16.17 -5.33 4.91
CA TRP A 79 -16.22 -4.78 3.56
C TRP A 79 -15.13 -5.35 2.63
N LEU A 80 -13.95 -5.73 3.15
CA LEU A 80 -12.91 -6.38 2.37
C LEU A 80 -13.37 -7.74 1.83
N ARG A 81 -14.16 -8.49 2.63
CA ARG A 81 -14.71 -9.79 2.23
C ARG A 81 -15.80 -9.67 1.17
N THR A 82 -16.45 -8.52 1.09
CA THR A 82 -17.47 -8.24 0.06
C THR A 82 -16.87 -7.76 -1.26
N GLN A 83 -15.58 -7.39 -1.28
CA GLN A 83 -14.93 -6.99 -2.52
C GLN A 83 -14.51 -8.21 -3.33
N LEU A 84 -14.72 -8.13 -4.65
CA LEU A 84 -14.22 -9.14 -5.59
C LEU A 84 -12.68 -9.12 -5.59
N PRO A 85 -12.01 -10.30 -5.62
CA PRO A 85 -10.57 -10.38 -5.72
C PRO A 85 -10.07 -9.54 -6.90
N GLN A 86 -9.19 -8.58 -6.61
CA GLN A 86 -8.52 -7.77 -7.63
C GLN A 86 -7.12 -8.35 -7.86
N PRO A 87 -6.72 -8.64 -9.11
CA PRO A 87 -5.34 -8.99 -9.40
C PRO A 87 -4.42 -7.78 -9.15
N PRO A 88 -3.16 -8.00 -8.73
CA PRO A 88 -2.18 -6.93 -8.65
C PRO A 88 -1.99 -6.27 -10.02
N THR A 89 -1.89 -4.94 -10.04
CA THR A 89 -1.51 -4.21 -11.24
C THR A 89 0.00 -4.38 -11.43
N PRO A 90 0.49 -4.80 -12.61
CA PRO A 90 1.92 -4.91 -12.85
C PRO A 90 2.58 -3.54 -12.63
N LEU A 91 3.58 -3.47 -11.74
CA LEU A 91 4.31 -2.22 -11.50
C LEU A 91 4.99 -1.72 -12.79
N GLN A 92 5.35 -2.63 -13.70
CA GLN A 92 5.90 -2.28 -15.02
C GLN A 92 4.94 -1.42 -15.85
N ASP A 93 3.63 -1.64 -15.74
CA ASP A 93 2.63 -0.85 -16.46
C ASP A 93 2.49 0.56 -15.88
N ILE A 94 2.76 0.71 -14.58
CA ILE A 94 2.75 2.01 -13.88
C ILE A 94 4.04 2.79 -14.18
N TYR A 95 5.15 2.08 -14.39
CA TYR A 95 6.50 2.62 -14.54
C TYR A 95 7.18 2.11 -15.84
N PRO A 96 6.58 2.35 -17.03
CA PRO A 96 7.08 1.76 -18.28
C PRO A 96 8.44 2.30 -18.71
N ALA A 97 8.84 3.46 -18.20
CA ALA A 97 10.11 4.11 -18.53
C ALA A 97 11.31 3.58 -17.73
N TYR A 98 11.08 2.72 -16.72
CA TYR A 98 12.11 2.24 -15.81
C TYR A 98 12.48 0.78 -16.08
N ASP A 99 13.73 0.45 -15.76
CA ASP A 99 14.30 -0.88 -15.95
C ASP A 99 13.71 -1.91 -14.98
N ASN A 100 13.78 -3.19 -15.37
CA ASN A 100 13.23 -4.29 -14.58
C ASN A 100 13.86 -4.41 -13.19
N ASP A 101 15.11 -3.97 -12.98
CA ASP A 101 15.76 -4.10 -11.67
C ASP A 101 15.27 -3.02 -10.70
N THR A 102 15.04 -1.80 -11.19
CA THR A 102 14.33 -0.75 -10.45
C THR A 102 12.92 -1.20 -10.04
N ILE A 103 12.19 -1.86 -10.94
CA ILE A 103 10.84 -2.36 -10.63
C ILE A 103 10.85 -3.52 -9.63
N LYS A 104 11.80 -4.45 -9.74
CA LYS A 104 12.00 -5.52 -8.75
C LYS A 104 12.35 -4.96 -7.38
N LEU A 105 13.23 -3.96 -7.30
CA LEU A 105 13.58 -3.30 -6.06
C LEU A 105 12.35 -2.65 -5.43
N LEU A 106 11.56 -1.93 -6.23
CA LEU A 106 10.32 -1.31 -5.75
C LEU A 106 9.34 -2.36 -5.21
N PHE A 107 9.20 -3.50 -5.90
CA PHE A 107 8.35 -4.60 -5.43
C PHE A 107 8.84 -5.21 -4.11
N HIS A 108 10.15 -5.31 -3.89
CA HIS A 108 10.69 -5.85 -2.64
C HIS A 108 10.51 -4.89 -1.44
N LEU A 109 10.29 -3.59 -1.71
CA LEU A 109 10.09 -2.58 -0.67
C LEU A 109 8.62 -2.42 -0.26
N LEU A 110 7.67 -2.94 -1.05
CA LEU A 110 6.22 -2.88 -0.83
C LEU A 110 5.69 -4.25 -0.42
#